data_AF-A0A965BEC6-F1
#
_entry.id   AF-A0A965BEC6-F1
#
_cell.length_a   1.000
_cell.length_b   1.000
_cell.length_c   1.000
_cell.angle_alpha   90.00
_cell.angle_beta   90.00
_cell.angle_gamma   90.00
#
_symmetry.space_group_name_H-M   'P 1'
#
loop_
_entity.id
_entity.type
_entity.pdbx_description
1 polymer ?
#
loop_
_entity_poly.entity_id
_entity_poly.type
_entity_poly.pdbx_seq_one_letter_code
_entity_poly.pdbx_strand_id
1 'polypeptide(L)'
;MRSVFGLSAYLITVVAIVAITIRSLELYRRIKAGQADPTRSNQKTKRFILMTKEVLTHAKMLKFTGSGIAHWFVMLGFFALSGTLLNAYGQVINPEFALPLIGHWIVYNLFTESFAWLTGISIVTLIGIRQVTRITNKGRSSRFYGSASWKAYYVEGTILAIVFCVITLRGLEGALVGYSGNPWDFALSKPA
;
A
#
# COMPACT_ATOMS: atom_id res chain seq x y z
N MET A 1 29.90 -2.75 -0.21
CA MET A 1 28.63 -3.42 -0.59
C MET A 1 27.39 -2.68 -0.08
N ARG A 2 27.26 -2.37 1.22
CA ARG A 2 26.06 -1.66 1.78
C ARG A 2 25.71 -0.34 1.07
N SER A 3 26.71 0.49 0.76
CA SER A 3 26.54 1.77 0.06
C SER A 3 26.04 1.64 -1.39
N VAL A 4 26.34 0.53 -2.06
CA VAL A 4 25.92 0.29 -3.47
C VAL A 4 24.42 0.01 -3.52
N PHE A 5 23.91 -0.82 -2.61
CA PHE A 5 22.47 -1.11 -2.51
C PHE A 5 21.67 0.13 -2.11
N GLY A 6 22.15 0.91 -1.13
CA GLY A 6 21.56 2.19 -0.75
C GLY A 6 21.46 3.17 -1.90
N LEU A 7 22.58 3.40 -2.60
CA LEU A 7 22.61 4.29 -3.74
C LEU A 7 21.64 3.83 -4.84
N SER A 8 21.61 2.53 -5.14
CA SER A 8 20.70 1.98 -6.14
C SER A 8 19.22 2.17 -5.77
N ALA A 9 18.86 1.97 -4.50
CA ALA A 9 17.50 2.17 -4.02
C ALA A 9 17.09 3.64 -4.16
N TYR A 10 17.92 4.57 -3.70
CA TYR A 10 17.62 6.01 -3.83
C TYR A 10 17.53 6.47 -5.29
N LEU A 11 18.40 5.97 -6.17
CA LEU A 11 18.33 6.27 -7.60
C LEU A 11 17.02 5.79 -8.22
N ILE A 12 16.59 4.56 -7.91
CA ILE A 12 15.30 4.02 -8.36
C ILE A 12 14.15 4.89 -7.85
N THR A 13 14.19 5.33 -6.59
CA THR A 13 13.18 6.22 -6.02
C THR A 13 13.11 7.56 -6.73
N VAL A 14 14.26 8.17 -7.03
CA VAL A 14 14.30 9.42 -7.80
C VAL A 14 13.70 9.24 -9.19
N VAL A 15 14.07 8.17 -9.91
CA VAL A 15 13.50 7.86 -11.23
C VAL A 15 11.98 7.65 -11.14
N ALA A 16 11.51 6.92 -10.13
CA ALA A 16 10.09 6.68 -9.92
C ALA A 16 9.31 7.98 -9.63
N ILE A 17 9.86 8.86 -8.79
CA ILE A 17 9.26 10.18 -8.50
C ILE A 17 9.21 11.02 -9.77
N VAL A 18 10.30 11.11 -10.54
CA VAL A 18 10.32 11.86 -11.80
C VAL A 18 9.25 11.32 -12.77
N ALA A 19 9.18 10.00 -12.93
CA ALA A 19 8.18 9.36 -13.79
C ALA A 19 6.75 9.65 -13.34
N ILE A 20 6.45 9.53 -12.04
CA ILE A 20 5.10 9.77 -11.51
C ILE A 20 4.71 11.25 -11.66
N THR A 21 5.64 12.18 -11.45
CA THR A 21 5.41 13.61 -11.64
C THR A 21 5.08 13.92 -13.10
N ILE A 22 5.88 13.42 -14.06
CA ILE A 22 5.64 13.63 -15.48
C ILE A 22 4.25 13.12 -15.89
N ARG A 23 3.90 11.88 -15.49
CA ARG A 23 2.60 11.28 -15.84
C ARG A 23 1.42 11.96 -15.14
N SER A 24 1.60 12.43 -13.92
CA SER A 24 0.58 13.19 -13.20
C SER A 24 0.30 14.53 -13.86
N LEU A 25 1.34 15.24 -14.31
CA LEU A 25 1.20 16.49 -15.06
C LEU A 25 0.55 16.26 -16.42
N GLU A 26 0.89 15.17 -17.11
CA GLU A 26 0.24 14.79 -18.36
C GLU A 26 -1.26 14.54 -18.16
N LEU A 27 -1.62 13.76 -17.13
CA LEU A 27 -3.02 13.50 -16.79
C LEU A 27 -3.77 14.79 -16.45
N TYR A 28 -3.16 15.67 -15.64
CA TYR A 28 -3.73 16.97 -15.32
C TYR A 28 -3.97 17.82 -16.58
N ARG A 29 -3.00 17.89 -17.50
CA ARG A 29 -3.15 18.63 -18.76
C ARG A 29 -4.28 18.07 -19.62
N ARG A 30 -4.39 16.74 -19.72
CA ARG A 30 -5.49 16.07 -20.46
C ARG A 30 -6.85 16.37 -19.86
N ILE A 31 -6.99 16.31 -18.53
CA ILE A 31 -8.24 16.64 -17.83
C ILE A 31 -8.59 18.12 -18.02
N LYS A 32 -7.59 19.01 -17.91
CA LYS A 32 -7.77 20.46 -18.07
C LYS A 32 -8.17 20.87 -19.49
N ALA A 33 -7.77 20.10 -20.50
CA ALA A 33 -8.12 20.35 -21.90
C ALA A 33 -9.59 20.03 -22.25
N GLY A 34 -10.33 19.34 -21.37
CA GLY A 34 -11.76 19.11 -21.55
C GLY A 34 -12.60 20.38 -21.38
N GLN A 35 -13.88 20.32 -21.77
CA GLN A 35 -14.81 21.43 -21.58
C GLN A 35 -14.96 21.79 -20.09
N ALA A 36 -14.96 23.09 -19.80
CA ALA A 36 -15.15 23.58 -18.43
C ALA A 36 -16.59 23.32 -17.97
N ASP A 37 -16.73 22.66 -16.81
CA ASP A 37 -18.01 22.53 -16.11
C ASP A 37 -18.16 23.71 -15.13
N PRO A 38 -19.08 24.67 -15.39
CA PRO A 38 -19.27 25.84 -14.55
C PRO A 38 -19.75 25.50 -13.13
N THR A 39 -20.33 24.31 -12.93
CA THR A 39 -20.80 23.85 -11.62
C THR A 39 -19.69 23.21 -10.78
N ARG A 40 -18.51 22.97 -11.36
CA ARG A 40 -17.42 22.23 -10.70
C ARG A 40 -16.90 22.91 -9.44
N SER A 41 -16.92 24.24 -9.44
CA SER A 41 -16.46 25.08 -8.32
C SER A 41 -17.54 25.36 -7.27
N ASN A 42 -18.77 24.89 -7.43
CA ASN A 42 -19.83 25.12 -6.46
C ASN A 42 -19.63 24.23 -5.22
N GLN A 43 -19.90 24.79 -4.03
CA GLN A 43 -19.90 24.08 -2.74
C GLN A 43 -18.60 23.26 -2.48
N LYS A 44 -17.43 23.83 -2.78
CA LYS A 44 -16.12 23.15 -2.70
C LYS A 44 -15.92 22.41 -1.37
N THR A 45 -16.22 23.06 -0.25
CA THR A 45 -16.07 22.48 1.09
C THR A 45 -16.94 21.24 1.28
N LYS A 46 -18.23 21.31 0.89
CA LYS A 46 -19.15 20.18 1.02
C LYS A 46 -18.71 18.99 0.16
N ARG A 47 -18.27 19.27 -1.08
CA ARG A 47 -17.74 18.24 -1.99
C ARG A 47 -16.45 17.61 -1.46
N PHE A 48 -15.55 18.41 -0.89
CA PHE A 48 -14.32 17.92 -0.28
C PHE A 48 -14.61 17.01 0.91
N ILE A 49 -15.45 17.44 1.85
CA ILE A 49 -15.84 16.62 3.01
C ILE A 49 -16.49 15.32 2.57
N LEU A 50 -17.40 15.36 1.59
CA LEU A 50 -18.06 14.17 1.08
C LEU A 50 -17.07 13.22 0.39
N MET A 51 -16.15 13.76 -0.43
CA MET A 51 -15.08 12.99 -1.07
C MET A 51 -14.20 12.31 -0.01
N THR A 52 -13.71 13.06 0.97
CA THR A 52 -12.87 12.51 2.06
C THR A 52 -13.61 11.43 2.83
N LYS A 53 -14.89 11.65 3.18
CA LYS A 53 -15.73 10.65 3.84
C LYS A 53 -15.87 9.40 2.97
N GLU A 54 -16.21 9.54 1.69
CA GLU A 54 -16.37 8.41 0.76
C GLU A 54 -15.06 7.63 0.57
N VAL A 55 -13.92 8.32 0.50
CA VAL A 55 -12.59 7.71 0.35
C VAL A 55 -12.17 6.97 1.61
N LEU A 56 -12.24 7.60 2.79
CA LEU A 56 -11.79 6.94 4.03
C LEU A 56 -12.68 5.77 4.44
N THR A 57 -14.00 5.89 4.23
CA THR A 57 -14.95 4.84 4.61
C THR A 57 -15.14 3.77 3.53
N HIS A 58 -14.71 4.02 2.29
CA HIS A 58 -15.03 3.16 1.14
C HIS A 58 -16.53 2.85 1.03
N ALA A 59 -17.42 3.74 1.50
CA ALA A 59 -18.85 3.45 1.68
C ALA A 59 -19.56 2.92 0.43
N LYS A 60 -19.15 3.35 -0.78
CA LYS A 60 -19.68 2.85 -2.04
C LYS A 60 -19.21 1.43 -2.39
N MET A 61 -17.96 1.10 -2.07
CA MET A 61 -17.35 -0.19 -2.40
C MET A 61 -17.72 -1.29 -1.39
N LEU A 62 -17.99 -0.91 -0.13
CA LEU A 62 -18.46 -1.83 0.91
C LEU A 62 -19.83 -2.48 0.61
N LYS A 63 -20.59 -1.95 -0.36
CA LYS A 63 -21.79 -2.61 -0.89
C LYS A 63 -21.48 -3.99 -1.49
N PHE A 64 -20.26 -4.18 -1.99
CA PHE A 64 -19.74 -5.47 -2.44
C PHE A 64 -18.95 -6.10 -1.29
N THR A 65 -19.69 -6.54 -0.26
CA THR A 65 -19.21 -6.81 1.12
C THR A 65 -17.82 -7.46 1.18
N GLY A 66 -17.62 -8.62 0.55
CA GLY A 66 -16.32 -9.32 0.60
C GLY A 66 -15.16 -8.56 -0.03
N SER A 67 -15.28 -8.15 -1.30
CA SER A 67 -14.20 -7.43 -2.00
C SER A 67 -13.99 -6.00 -1.49
N GLY A 68 -15.06 -5.35 -1.03
CA GLY A 68 -15.02 -4.00 -0.48
C GLY A 68 -14.25 -3.95 0.83
N ILE A 69 -14.50 -4.90 1.74
CA ILE A 69 -13.80 -5.01 3.02
C ILE A 69 -12.31 -5.30 2.78
N ALA A 70 -11.99 -6.27 1.93
CA ALA A 70 -10.59 -6.59 1.60
C ALA A 70 -9.87 -5.38 0.98
N HIS A 71 -10.50 -4.67 0.03
CA HIS A 71 -9.91 -3.46 -0.55
C HIS A 71 -9.68 -2.38 0.51
N TRP A 72 -10.63 -2.19 1.42
CA TRP A 72 -10.53 -1.17 2.46
C TRP A 72 -9.31 -1.40 3.37
N PHE A 73 -9.04 -2.64 3.77
CA PHE A 73 -7.83 -2.98 4.53
C PHE A 73 -6.54 -2.74 3.73
N VAL A 74 -6.51 -3.05 2.44
CA VAL A 74 -5.35 -2.72 1.58
C VAL A 74 -5.11 -1.21 1.53
N MET A 75 -6.17 -0.41 1.39
CA MET A 75 -6.07 1.05 1.40
C MET A 75 -5.52 1.56 2.74
N LEU A 76 -6.07 1.10 3.86
CA LEU A 76 -5.56 1.48 5.19
C LEU A 76 -4.10 1.04 5.39
N GLY A 77 -3.74 -0.13 4.88
CA GLY A 77 -2.38 -0.66 4.88
C GLY A 77 -1.38 0.30 4.23
N PHE A 78 -1.71 0.92 3.10
CA PHE A 78 -0.84 1.92 2.47
C PHE A 78 -0.51 3.08 3.40
N PHE A 79 -1.49 3.60 4.14
CA PHE A 79 -1.26 4.69 5.09
C PHE A 79 -0.54 4.21 6.35
N ALA A 80 -0.99 3.09 6.93
CA ALA A 80 -0.45 2.54 8.18
C ALA A 80 1.01 2.09 8.04
N LEU A 81 1.38 1.52 6.89
CA LEU A 81 2.72 0.99 6.62
C LEU A 81 3.66 2.01 5.96
N SER A 82 3.20 3.22 5.65
CA SER A 82 4.07 4.25 5.06
C SER A 82 5.29 4.56 5.94
N GLY A 83 5.12 4.54 7.27
CA GLY A 83 6.23 4.76 8.19
C GLY A 83 7.25 3.61 8.21
N THR A 84 6.84 2.36 7.95
CA THR A 84 7.80 1.24 7.85
C THR A 84 8.67 1.37 6.61
N LEU A 85 8.13 1.91 5.51
CA LEU A 85 8.91 2.24 4.31
C LEU A 85 9.94 3.35 4.59
N LEU A 86 9.54 4.41 5.31
CA LEU A 86 10.47 5.46 5.73
C LEU A 86 11.57 4.92 6.63
N ASN A 87 11.23 4.02 7.55
CA ASN A 87 12.21 3.33 8.39
C ASN A 87 13.20 2.51 7.56
N ALA A 88 12.69 1.72 6.62
CA ALA A 88 13.49 0.88 5.74
C ALA A 88 14.51 1.70 4.93
N TYR A 89 14.15 2.91 4.47
CA TYR A 89 15.10 3.80 3.79
C TYR A 89 16.28 4.21 4.67
N GLY A 90 16.07 4.43 5.97
CA GLY A 90 17.17 4.69 6.90
C GLY A 90 17.99 3.43 7.18
N GLN A 91 17.34 2.27 7.23
CA GLN A 91 17.98 0.97 7.46
C GLN A 91 18.93 0.53 6.36
N VAL A 92 18.78 1.05 5.14
CA VAL A 92 19.76 0.78 4.07
C VAL A 92 21.13 1.40 4.38
N ILE A 93 21.17 2.48 5.17
CA ILE A 93 22.42 3.13 5.60
C ILE A 93 22.86 2.60 6.96
N ASN A 94 21.95 2.63 7.95
CA ASN A 94 22.20 2.16 9.31
C ASN A 94 21.13 1.14 9.72
N PRO A 95 21.46 -0.17 9.87
CA PRO A 95 20.50 -1.20 10.22
C PRO A 95 19.71 -0.94 11.53
N GLU A 96 20.30 -0.19 12.46
CA GLU A 96 19.69 0.18 13.74
C GLU A 96 18.83 1.45 13.64
N PHE A 97 18.65 2.00 12.44
CA PHE A 97 17.83 3.18 12.25
C PHE A 97 16.39 2.93 12.70
N ALA A 98 15.89 3.86 13.51
CA ALA A 98 14.51 3.98 13.90
C ALA A 98 14.03 5.41 13.62
N LEU A 99 12.74 5.59 13.33
CA LEU A 99 12.16 6.91 13.13
C LEU A 99 12.38 7.79 14.39
N PRO A 100 12.94 9.01 14.29
CA PRO A 100 13.34 9.81 15.47
C PRO A 100 12.21 10.13 16.46
N LEU A 101 10.97 10.25 15.97
CA LEU A 101 9.79 10.59 16.78
C LEU A 101 9.08 9.37 17.39
N ILE A 102 9.27 8.19 16.80
CA ILE A 102 8.51 6.98 17.14
C ILE A 102 9.42 5.94 17.82
N GLY A 103 10.67 5.83 17.37
CA GLY A 103 11.64 4.87 17.87
C GLY A 103 11.13 3.43 17.76
N HIS A 104 11.36 2.65 18.81
CA HIS A 104 10.88 1.27 18.97
C HIS A 104 9.60 1.20 19.81
N TRP A 105 8.68 2.14 19.63
CA TRP A 105 7.46 2.17 20.43
C TRP A 105 6.56 0.96 20.15
N ILE A 106 6.36 0.12 21.16
CA ILE A 106 5.62 -1.15 21.09
C ILE A 106 4.22 -1.04 20.45
N VAL A 107 3.48 0.03 20.75
CA VAL A 107 2.13 0.23 20.19
C VAL A 107 2.20 0.45 18.68
N TYR A 108 3.19 1.21 18.22
CA TYR A 108 3.42 1.43 16.80
C TYR A 108 3.90 0.16 16.09
N ASN A 109 4.77 -0.61 16.73
CA ASN A 109 5.24 -1.90 16.22
C ASN A 109 4.07 -2.89 16.05
N LEU A 110 3.23 -3.05 17.09
CA LEU A 110 2.05 -3.91 17.02
C LEU A 110 1.02 -3.40 16.00
N PHE A 111 0.83 -2.08 15.90
CA PHE A 111 -0.05 -1.46 14.92
C PHE A 111 0.42 -1.79 13.49
N THR A 112 1.69 -1.54 13.18
CA THR A 112 2.25 -1.80 11.85
C THR A 112 2.27 -3.29 11.51
N GLU A 113 2.57 -4.17 12.46
CA GLU A 113 2.49 -5.63 12.24
C GLU A 113 1.07 -6.09 11.97
N SER A 114 0.09 -5.62 12.76
CA SER A 114 -1.31 -5.97 12.57
C SER A 114 -1.78 -5.55 11.17
N PHE A 115 -1.44 -4.33 10.74
CA PHE A 115 -1.79 -3.84 9.41
C PHE A 115 -1.02 -4.54 8.29
N ALA A 116 0.22 -4.99 8.51
CA ALA A 116 0.95 -5.79 7.53
C ALA A 116 0.22 -7.13 7.27
N TRP A 117 -0.18 -7.84 8.32
CA TRP A 117 -0.95 -9.07 8.22
C TRP A 117 -2.34 -8.86 7.62
N LEU A 118 -3.09 -7.87 8.07
CA LEU A 118 -4.41 -7.55 7.52
C LEU A 118 -4.33 -7.20 6.03
N THR A 119 -3.32 -6.44 5.63
CA THR A 119 -3.07 -6.12 4.21
C THR A 119 -2.72 -7.36 3.42
N GLY A 120 -1.88 -8.25 3.97
CA GLY A 120 -1.52 -9.54 3.37
C GLY A 120 -2.71 -10.45 3.12
N ILE A 121 -3.53 -10.68 4.14
CA ILE A 121 -4.77 -11.46 4.03
C ILE A 121 -5.69 -10.84 2.98
N SER A 122 -5.80 -9.52 2.98
CA SER A 122 -6.67 -8.79 2.08
C SER A 122 -6.23 -8.88 0.62
N ILE A 123 -4.94 -8.73 0.31
CA ILE A 123 -4.45 -8.85 -1.07
C ILE A 123 -4.59 -10.28 -1.59
N VAL A 124 -4.30 -11.29 -0.76
CA VAL A 124 -4.52 -12.71 -1.12
C VAL A 124 -6.01 -12.96 -1.39
N THR A 125 -6.90 -12.40 -0.56
CA THR A 125 -8.35 -12.48 -0.75
C THR A 125 -8.78 -11.85 -2.08
N LEU A 126 -8.28 -10.65 -2.41
CA LEU A 126 -8.61 -9.96 -3.67
C LEU A 126 -8.10 -10.71 -4.91
N ILE A 127 -6.89 -11.26 -4.84
CA ILE A 127 -6.33 -12.13 -5.90
C ILE A 127 -7.22 -13.35 -6.08
N GLY A 128 -7.62 -14.01 -4.99
CA GLY A 128 -8.52 -15.16 -5.00
C GLY A 128 -9.88 -14.84 -5.62
N ILE A 129 -10.54 -13.76 -5.16
CA ILE A 129 -11.82 -13.28 -5.71
C ILE A 129 -11.71 -13.03 -7.22
N ARG A 130 -10.61 -12.42 -7.68
CA ARG A 130 -10.37 -12.19 -9.11
C ARG A 130 -10.26 -13.50 -9.88
N GLN A 131 -9.43 -14.44 -9.42
CA GLN A 131 -9.23 -15.71 -10.12
C GLN A 131 -10.53 -16.51 -10.20
N VAL A 132 -11.27 -16.62 -9.09
CA VAL A 132 -12.57 -17.30 -9.06
C VAL A 132 -13.54 -16.62 -10.02
N THR A 133 -13.66 -15.30 -9.98
CA THR A 133 -14.61 -14.59 -10.85
C THR A 133 -14.28 -14.74 -12.33
N ARG A 134 -12.99 -14.75 -12.68
CA ARG A 134 -12.53 -14.92 -14.05
C ARG A 134 -12.85 -16.33 -14.58
N ILE A 135 -12.79 -17.34 -13.72
CA ILE A 135 -13.09 -18.73 -14.08
C ILE A 135 -14.61 -18.93 -14.19
N THR A 136 -15.39 -18.39 -13.26
CA THR A 136 -16.84 -18.58 -13.18
C THR A 136 -17.64 -17.74 -14.17
N ASN A 137 -17.16 -16.52 -14.51
CA ASN A 137 -17.84 -15.62 -15.43
C ASN A 137 -16.96 -15.37 -16.66
N LYS A 138 -17.38 -15.93 -17.82
CA LYS A 138 -16.64 -15.87 -19.09
C LYS A 138 -17.36 -14.98 -20.12
N GLY A 139 -16.58 -14.33 -20.99
CA GLY A 139 -17.13 -13.47 -22.03
C GLY A 139 -17.81 -12.22 -21.46
N ARG A 140 -18.95 -11.82 -22.04
CA ARG A 140 -19.66 -10.57 -21.69
C ARG A 140 -20.23 -10.53 -20.27
N SER A 141 -20.34 -11.69 -19.60
CA SER A 141 -20.75 -11.76 -18.19
C SER A 141 -19.60 -11.46 -17.22
N SER A 142 -18.35 -11.48 -17.70
CA SER A 142 -17.19 -11.17 -16.86
C SER A 142 -17.06 -9.68 -16.65
N ARG A 143 -16.98 -9.23 -15.38
CA ARG A 143 -16.65 -7.84 -15.04
C ARG A 143 -15.29 -7.37 -15.58
N PHE A 144 -14.44 -8.32 -15.97
CA PHE A 144 -13.09 -8.06 -16.49
C PHE A 144 -13.02 -8.12 -18.02
N TYR A 145 -14.16 -8.30 -18.71
CA TYR A 145 -14.20 -8.32 -20.17
C TYR A 145 -13.72 -6.98 -20.74
N GLY A 146 -12.74 -7.02 -21.65
CA GLY A 146 -12.11 -5.82 -22.22
C GLY A 146 -11.13 -5.08 -21.29
N SER A 147 -10.88 -5.58 -20.08
CA SER A 147 -9.92 -4.96 -19.15
C SER A 147 -8.47 -5.35 -19.46
N ALA A 148 -7.54 -4.41 -19.29
CA ALA A 148 -6.11 -4.64 -19.37
C ALA A 148 -5.60 -5.42 -18.15
N SER A 149 -5.86 -6.74 -18.13
CA SER A 149 -5.65 -7.61 -16.97
C SER A 149 -4.19 -7.64 -16.49
N TRP A 150 -3.21 -7.53 -17.39
CA TRP A 150 -1.79 -7.46 -17.03
C TRP A 150 -1.48 -6.32 -16.04
N LYS A 151 -2.09 -5.14 -16.22
CA LYS A 151 -1.90 -4.01 -15.31
C LYS A 151 -2.40 -4.33 -13.90
N ALA A 152 -3.50 -5.08 -13.80
CA ALA A 152 -4.02 -5.52 -12.51
C ALA A 152 -3.09 -6.53 -11.84
N TYR A 153 -2.59 -7.53 -12.58
CA TYR A 153 -1.64 -8.51 -12.05
C TYR A 153 -0.34 -7.86 -11.58
N TYR A 154 0.15 -6.84 -12.29
CA TYR A 154 1.31 -6.07 -11.85
C TYR A 154 1.09 -5.40 -10.49
N VAL A 155 -0.05 -4.72 -10.32
CA VAL A 155 -0.39 -4.06 -9.04
C VAL A 155 -0.60 -5.08 -7.93
N GLU A 156 -1.31 -6.18 -8.21
CA GLU A 156 -1.53 -7.25 -7.23
C GLU A 156 -0.21 -7.88 -6.76
N GLY A 157 0.67 -8.22 -7.71
CA GLY A 157 1.99 -8.77 -7.41
C GLY A 157 2.88 -7.77 -6.65
N THR A 158 2.81 -6.49 -6.99
CA THR A 158 3.56 -5.43 -6.29
C THR A 158 3.11 -5.31 -4.84
N ILE A 159 1.79 -5.27 -4.57
CA ILE A 159 1.27 -5.19 -3.19
C ILE A 159 1.66 -6.43 -2.39
N LEU A 160 1.54 -7.62 -2.99
CA LEU A 160 1.95 -8.87 -2.34
C LEU A 160 3.44 -8.88 -1.99
N ALA A 161 4.30 -8.43 -2.91
CA ALA A 161 5.73 -8.32 -2.70
C ALA A 161 6.06 -7.31 -1.58
N ILE A 162 5.41 -6.15 -1.56
CA ILE A 162 5.60 -5.15 -0.50
C ILE A 162 5.24 -5.73 0.87
N VAL A 163 4.10 -6.41 1.00
CA VAL A 163 3.70 -7.04 2.26
C VAL A 163 4.73 -8.07 2.71
N PHE A 164 5.18 -8.92 1.79
CA PHE A 164 6.22 -9.90 2.06
C PHE A 164 7.50 -9.22 2.57
N CYS A 165 7.99 -8.19 1.87
CA CYS A 165 9.17 -7.44 2.27
C CYS A 165 9.02 -6.79 3.66
N VAL A 166 7.86 -6.19 3.97
CA VAL A 166 7.61 -5.58 5.28
C VAL A 166 7.66 -6.63 6.39
N ILE A 167 6.99 -7.78 6.23
CA ILE A 167 7.00 -8.86 7.22
C ILE A 167 8.40 -9.44 7.40
N THR A 168 9.13 -9.69 6.30
CA THR A 168 10.51 -10.19 6.35
C THR A 168 11.44 -9.20 7.04
N LEU A 169 11.36 -7.91 6.72
CA LEU A 169 12.18 -6.88 7.33
C LEU A 169 11.93 -6.80 8.85
N ARG A 170 10.67 -6.90 9.28
CA ARG A 170 10.33 -6.97 10.71
C ARG A 170 10.90 -8.21 11.40
N GLY A 171 10.86 -9.38 10.76
CA GLY A 171 11.51 -10.57 11.29
C GLY A 171 13.04 -10.45 11.39
N LEU A 172 13.67 -9.78 10.42
CA LEU A 172 15.11 -9.51 10.43
C LEU A 172 15.50 -8.49 11.52
N GLU A 173 14.69 -7.46 11.75
CA GLU A 173 14.86 -6.54 12.87
C GLU A 173 14.80 -7.31 14.22
N GLY A 174 13.88 -8.26 14.35
CA GLY A 174 13.79 -9.13 15.52
C GLY A 174 15.02 -10.00 15.72
N ALA A 175 15.55 -10.56 14.64
CA ALA A 175 16.81 -11.32 14.67
C ALA A 175 18.01 -10.44 15.03
N LEU A 176 18.04 -9.18 14.59
CA LEU A 176 19.12 -8.23 14.86
C LEU A 176 19.20 -7.83 16.34
N VAL A 177 18.04 -7.63 16.99
CA VAL A 177 17.96 -7.24 18.41
C VAL A 177 18.30 -8.40 19.35
N GLY A 178 18.22 -9.64 18.87
CA GLY A 178 18.41 -10.86 19.67
C GLY A 178 17.31 -11.05 20.73
N TYR A 179 17.28 -12.21 21.38
CA TYR A 179 16.29 -12.56 22.42
C TYR A 179 16.29 -11.64 23.68
N SER A 180 17.07 -10.55 23.67
CA SER A 180 17.10 -9.47 24.65
C SER A 180 15.99 -8.42 24.51
N GLY A 181 15.27 -8.41 23.39
CA GLY A 181 14.15 -7.47 23.15
C GLY A 181 12.83 -7.89 23.82
N ASN A 182 11.87 -6.96 23.94
CA ASN A 182 10.54 -7.29 24.43
C ASN A 182 9.85 -8.26 23.44
N PRO A 183 9.34 -9.43 23.88
CA PRO A 183 8.68 -10.40 23.00
C PRO A 183 7.53 -9.85 22.16
N TRP A 184 6.91 -8.77 22.65
CA TRP A 184 5.79 -8.09 22.00
C TRP A 184 6.20 -7.17 20.87
N ASP A 185 7.48 -6.81 20.77
CA ASP A 185 7.99 -5.99 19.66
C ASP A 185 7.98 -6.73 18.33
N PHE A 186 7.91 -8.07 18.32
CA PHE A 186 7.89 -8.90 17.11
C PHE A 186 6.83 -10.00 17.17
N ALA A 187 5.72 -9.76 17.87
CA ALA A 187 4.75 -10.80 18.24
C ALA A 187 4.20 -11.59 17.05
N LEU A 188 4.05 -10.95 15.89
CA LEU A 188 3.51 -11.56 14.67
C LEU A 188 4.57 -11.75 13.57
N SER A 189 5.80 -11.32 13.81
CA SER A 189 6.90 -11.33 12.83
C SER A 189 8.13 -12.11 13.29
N LYS A 190 8.11 -12.66 14.52
CA LYS A 190 9.20 -13.46 15.07
C LYS A 190 9.68 -14.49 14.06
N PRO A 191 10.99 -14.53 13.74
CA PRO A 191 11.54 -15.66 13.01
C PRO A 191 11.27 -16.92 13.83
N ALA A 192 10.74 -17.95 13.17
CA ALA A 192 10.55 -19.26 13.78
C ALA A 192 11.88 -19.85 14.26
#